data_AF-A0A542K9B1-F1
#
_entry.id   AF-A0A542K9B1-F1
#
_cell.length_a   1.000
_cell.length_b   1.000
_cell.length_c   1.000
_cell.angle_alpha   90.00
_cell.angle_beta   90.00
_cell.angle_gamma   90.00
#
_symmetry.space_group_name_H-M   'P 1'
#
loop_
_entity.id
_entity.type
_entity.pdbx_description
1 polymer ?
#
loop_
_entity_poly.entity_id
_entity_poly.type
_entity_poly.pdbx_seq_one_letter_code
_entity_poly.pdbx_strand_id
1 'polypeptide(L)'
;MPTALVPPLYTSTVSAASEVTSLIRTRLVAVIDDGQPEAFAPPNVDAVVAVTRAPPPLPPQRAIAGFAPPVAHSTRPTTVPLVVQITGARLWALPPPPLTRPTVQPTSCRALPTTADTLAAVRVGTEETRLVVLRGNSASGKSSVAAGLRERFGRGLALVSQDNLRRIVLRERDRRGAANIGLIDLTARYALDAGFHVVVEGILYADHHGDMLAQLRADHRGPTHGYYLDVPFGETLTRHATKPIADDVDATQLRDWYRAHDLLPGCIETVIGADSPLNETVDRIMKDTGLVHLPAVDR
;
A
#
# COMPACT_ATOMS: atom_id res chain seq x y z
N MET A 1 -45.26 -21.47 -35.74
CA MET A 1 -44.24 -21.73 -34.70
C MET A 1 -42.91 -21.89 -35.41
N PRO A 2 -41.99 -20.90 -35.42
CA PRO A 2 -40.74 -21.06 -36.14
C PRO A 2 -39.68 -21.69 -35.23
N THR A 3 -39.11 -22.77 -35.75
CA THR A 3 -37.94 -23.50 -35.28
C THR A 3 -36.69 -22.63 -35.38
N ALA A 4 -35.99 -22.40 -34.28
CA ALA A 4 -34.72 -21.66 -34.27
C ALA A 4 -33.54 -22.64 -34.43
N LEU A 5 -32.70 -22.34 -35.42
CA LEU A 5 -31.47 -23.01 -35.79
C LEU A 5 -30.39 -22.88 -34.70
N VAL A 6 -29.74 -23.99 -34.37
CA VAL A 6 -28.51 -24.08 -33.57
C VAL A 6 -27.30 -24.10 -34.52
N PRO A 7 -26.30 -23.21 -34.40
CA PRO A 7 -25.02 -23.37 -35.09
C PRO A 7 -23.98 -24.09 -34.22
N PRO A 8 -22.94 -24.69 -34.84
CA PRO A 8 -22.25 -25.86 -34.30
C PRO A 8 -21.05 -25.54 -33.38
N LEU A 9 -20.72 -26.58 -32.61
CA LEU A 9 -19.59 -26.71 -31.70
C LEU A 9 -18.25 -26.55 -32.44
N TYR A 10 -17.37 -25.68 -31.92
CA TYR A 10 -15.95 -25.69 -32.23
C TYR A 10 -15.19 -26.24 -31.00
N THR A 11 -14.73 -27.48 -31.13
CA THR A 11 -13.83 -28.14 -30.19
C THR A 11 -12.40 -27.66 -30.43
N SER A 12 -11.72 -27.19 -29.38
CA SER A 12 -10.26 -27.09 -29.37
C SER A 12 -9.76 -27.35 -27.95
N THR A 13 -9.32 -28.57 -27.70
CA THR A 13 -8.45 -28.93 -26.59
C THR A 13 -7.08 -28.27 -26.80
N VAL A 14 -6.67 -27.36 -25.92
CA VAL A 14 -5.25 -27.01 -25.76
C VAL A 14 -4.90 -26.88 -24.27
N SER A 15 -3.90 -27.68 -23.91
CA SER A 15 -3.16 -27.82 -22.66
C SER A 15 -2.95 -26.53 -21.86
N ALA A 16 -3.28 -26.59 -20.57
CA ALA A 16 -2.99 -25.56 -19.58
C ALA A 16 -1.49 -25.50 -19.26
N ALA A 17 -0.76 -24.60 -19.93
CA ALA A 17 0.52 -24.04 -19.47
C ALA A 17 0.99 -22.94 -20.45
N SER A 18 0.37 -21.74 -20.43
CA SER A 18 0.97 -20.44 -20.84
C SER A 18 -0.09 -19.38 -21.13
N GLU A 19 -0.64 -18.70 -20.11
CA GLU A 19 -1.41 -17.46 -20.36
C GLU A 19 -1.56 -16.56 -19.12
N VAL A 20 -0.43 -16.16 -18.51
CA VAL A 20 -0.40 -15.12 -17.43
C VAL A 20 0.38 -13.86 -17.86
N THR A 21 0.68 -13.68 -19.15
CA THR A 21 1.43 -12.49 -19.61
C THR A 21 0.75 -11.81 -20.80
N SER A 22 -0.45 -11.28 -20.60
CA SER A 22 -1.03 -10.29 -21.53
C SER A 22 -2.17 -9.49 -20.89
N LEU A 23 -1.84 -8.54 -20.02
CA LEU A 23 -2.68 -7.37 -19.80
C LEU A 23 -1.85 -6.22 -19.20
N ILE A 24 -1.14 -5.50 -20.07
CA ILE A 24 -0.83 -4.06 -20.00
C ILE A 24 -0.01 -3.74 -21.26
N ARG A 25 -0.71 -3.32 -22.32
CA ARG A 25 -0.15 -2.45 -23.36
C ARG A 25 -1.32 -1.75 -24.03
N THR A 26 -1.54 -0.48 -23.68
CA THR A 26 -1.78 0.65 -24.59
C THR A 26 -2.36 1.82 -23.81
N ARG A 27 -1.53 2.85 -23.57
CA ARG A 27 -1.83 4.27 -23.81
C ARG A 27 -0.63 5.13 -23.36
N LEU A 28 0.25 5.42 -24.32
CA LEU A 28 1.12 6.59 -24.28
C LEU A 28 0.43 7.62 -25.17
N VAL A 29 -0.08 8.71 -24.59
CA VAL A 29 -0.42 9.91 -25.36
C VAL A 29 0.75 10.86 -25.15
N ALA A 30 1.55 11.03 -26.19
CA ALA A 30 2.50 12.13 -26.28
C ALA A 30 1.70 13.39 -26.64
N VAL A 31 1.70 14.39 -25.77
CA VAL A 31 1.39 15.76 -26.17
C VAL A 31 2.71 16.36 -26.64
N ILE A 32 2.79 16.65 -27.93
CA ILE A 32 3.83 17.49 -28.52
C ILE A 32 3.34 18.92 -28.31
N ASP A 33 4.06 19.71 -27.53
CA ASP A 33 3.85 21.16 -27.47
C ASP A 33 5.11 21.84 -28.06
N ASP A 34 4.93 22.48 -29.20
CA ASP A 34 5.94 23.32 -29.88
C ASP A 34 5.90 24.74 -29.27
N GLY A 35 6.26 24.84 -27.99
CA GLY A 35 6.22 26.08 -27.21
C GLY A 35 7.46 26.26 -26.34
N GLN A 36 7.98 27.49 -26.29
CA GLN A 36 9.22 27.91 -25.61
C GLN A 36 9.31 27.51 -24.12
N PRO A 37 10.51 27.34 -23.54
CA PRO A 37 10.66 26.90 -22.15
C PRO A 37 10.38 28.06 -21.19
N GLU A 38 9.19 28.10 -20.60
CA GLU A 38 8.98 28.87 -19.36
C GLU A 38 9.45 28.04 -18.16
N ALA A 39 10.48 28.53 -17.49
CA ALA A 39 11.07 27.93 -16.31
C ALA A 39 10.08 28.04 -15.13
N PHE A 40 9.48 26.91 -14.74
CA PHE A 40 8.87 26.77 -13.42
C PHE A 40 9.79 25.89 -12.54
N ALA A 41 10.72 26.55 -11.85
CA ALA A 41 11.53 25.93 -10.82
C ALA A 41 10.75 25.95 -9.49
N PRO A 42 10.36 24.80 -8.90
CA PRO A 42 9.91 24.79 -7.51
C PRO A 42 11.10 25.15 -6.60
N PRO A 43 10.92 25.94 -5.54
CA PRO A 43 12.02 26.31 -4.66
C PRO A 43 12.49 25.07 -3.90
N ASN A 44 13.82 24.85 -3.90
CA ASN A 44 14.60 23.84 -3.18
C ASN A 44 14.83 22.47 -3.85
N VAL A 45 15.56 22.44 -4.98
CA VAL A 45 16.34 21.25 -5.38
C VAL A 45 17.70 21.66 -5.97
N ASP A 46 18.79 21.38 -5.25
CA ASP A 46 20.17 21.52 -5.71
C ASP A 46 20.61 20.26 -6.49
N ALA A 47 20.09 20.07 -7.71
CA ALA A 47 20.72 19.33 -8.83
C ALA A 47 19.69 18.96 -9.90
N VAL A 48 19.99 19.30 -11.16
CA VAL A 48 19.30 18.77 -12.34
C VAL A 48 20.20 17.71 -12.97
N VAL A 49 19.78 16.44 -12.98
CA VAL A 49 20.46 15.36 -13.70
C VAL A 49 19.82 15.22 -15.08
N ALA A 50 20.52 15.65 -16.12
CA ALA A 50 20.12 15.39 -17.50
C ALA A 50 20.66 14.02 -17.94
N VAL A 51 19.78 13.05 -18.15
CA VAL A 51 20.13 11.75 -18.76
C VAL A 51 19.85 11.83 -20.25
N THR A 52 20.89 11.98 -21.07
CA THR A 52 20.79 11.88 -22.52
C THR A 52 20.96 10.42 -22.95
N ARG A 53 20.17 9.97 -23.93
CA ARG A 53 20.32 8.64 -24.53
C ARG A 53 21.64 8.55 -25.30
N ALA A 54 22.37 7.46 -25.11
CA ALA A 54 23.54 7.14 -25.92
C ALA A 54 23.14 6.97 -27.41
N PRO A 55 23.97 7.42 -28.36
CA PRO A 55 23.71 7.22 -29.78
C PRO A 55 23.77 5.71 -30.14
N PRO A 56 22.99 5.26 -31.14
CA PRO A 56 22.96 3.86 -31.54
C PRO A 56 24.31 3.43 -32.14
N PRO A 57 24.72 2.15 -31.97
CA PRO A 57 25.97 1.65 -32.51
C PRO A 57 25.96 1.60 -34.04
N LEU A 58 27.11 1.87 -34.64
CA LEU A 58 27.32 1.82 -36.09
C LEU A 58 27.10 0.39 -36.64
N PRO A 59 26.60 0.23 -37.88
CA PRO A 59 26.38 -1.08 -38.47
C PRO A 59 27.71 -1.80 -38.78
N PRO A 60 27.76 -3.15 -38.70
CA PRO A 60 28.98 -3.92 -38.88
C PRO A 60 29.43 -3.93 -40.35
N GLN A 61 30.72 -3.65 -40.58
CA GLN A 61 31.38 -3.83 -41.86
C GLN A 61 31.66 -5.33 -42.10
N ARG A 62 31.28 -5.82 -43.29
CA ARG A 62 31.53 -7.20 -43.74
C ARG A 62 33.02 -7.44 -44.01
N ALA A 63 33.56 -8.53 -43.49
CA ALA A 63 34.80 -9.14 -43.98
C ALA A 63 34.64 -10.67 -44.06
N ILE A 64 35.36 -11.25 -45.03
CA ILE A 64 35.14 -12.54 -45.70
C ILE A 64 35.79 -13.72 -44.93
N ALA A 65 35.27 -14.92 -45.20
CA ALA A 65 35.54 -16.21 -44.55
C ALA A 65 36.96 -16.81 -44.72
N GLY A 66 37.35 -17.66 -43.75
CA GLY A 66 38.43 -18.65 -43.91
C GLY A 66 38.83 -19.39 -42.61
N PHE A 67 38.47 -20.68 -42.53
CA PHE A 67 39.05 -21.85 -41.82
C PHE A 67 39.76 -21.75 -40.42
N ALA A 68 39.41 -22.70 -39.53
CA ALA A 68 39.85 -22.91 -38.13
C ALA A 68 41.06 -23.88 -37.98
N PRO A 69 41.51 -24.41 -36.79
CA PRO A 69 41.53 -24.00 -35.36
C PRO A 69 42.98 -24.18 -34.73
N PRO A 70 43.21 -24.61 -33.46
CA PRO A 70 43.00 -23.97 -32.13
C PRO A 70 44.29 -23.84 -31.26
N VAL A 71 44.43 -22.85 -30.37
CA VAL A 71 45.23 -22.98 -29.12
C VAL A 71 44.70 -22.03 -28.02
N ALA A 72 44.64 -22.55 -26.79
CA ALA A 72 44.25 -21.91 -25.55
C ALA A 72 45.16 -20.75 -25.11
N HIS A 73 44.62 -19.70 -24.47
CA HIS A 73 45.27 -19.02 -23.35
C HIS A 73 44.28 -18.22 -22.48
N SER A 74 44.47 -18.38 -21.17
CA SER A 74 43.97 -17.60 -20.04
C SER A 74 44.06 -16.09 -20.22
N THR A 75 43.00 -15.35 -19.89
CA THR A 75 43.11 -13.93 -19.48
C THR A 75 42.05 -13.54 -18.44
N ARG A 76 42.54 -12.88 -17.38
CA ARG A 76 41.81 -12.24 -16.28
C ARG A 76 40.99 -11.04 -16.80
N PRO A 77 39.90 -10.61 -16.13
CA PRO A 77 39.24 -9.37 -16.48
C PRO A 77 40.08 -8.17 -16.04
N THR A 78 40.44 -7.32 -17.01
CA THR A 78 41.13 -6.04 -16.81
C THR A 78 40.13 -4.98 -16.34
N THR A 79 40.22 -4.57 -15.08
CA THR A 79 39.55 -3.37 -14.56
C THR A 79 40.34 -2.14 -15.02
N VAL A 80 39.74 -1.28 -15.84
CA VAL A 80 40.31 0.04 -16.18
C VAL A 80 39.83 1.04 -15.11
N PRO A 81 40.71 1.75 -14.39
CA PRO A 81 40.30 2.78 -13.45
C PRO A 81 39.95 4.08 -14.20
N LEU A 82 38.79 4.65 -13.89
CA LEU A 82 38.39 5.99 -14.33
C LEU A 82 39.18 7.01 -13.49
N VAL A 83 40.17 7.66 -14.11
CA VAL A 83 40.88 8.81 -13.54
C VAL A 83 40.08 10.07 -13.91
N VAL A 84 39.51 10.75 -12.91
CA VAL A 84 38.93 12.08 -13.07
C VAL A 84 40.04 13.11 -12.80
N GLN A 85 40.51 13.79 -13.84
CA GLN A 85 41.33 14.99 -13.69
C GLN A 85 40.42 16.19 -13.46
N ILE A 86 40.60 16.88 -12.32
CA ILE A 86 40.03 18.20 -12.07
C ILE A 86 41.11 19.22 -12.42
N THR A 87 40.95 19.94 -13.52
CA THR A 87 41.79 21.09 -13.86
C THR A 87 41.30 22.32 -13.10
N GLY A 88 42.22 22.95 -12.36
CA GLY A 88 41.96 24.11 -11.52
C GLY A 88 41.73 25.39 -12.33
N ALA A 89 40.69 26.12 -11.98
CA ALA A 89 40.53 27.53 -12.32
C ALA A 89 40.76 28.36 -11.05
N ARG A 90 41.78 29.23 -11.09
CA ARG A 90 42.05 30.26 -10.07
C ARG A 90 40.95 31.32 -10.15
N LEU A 91 40.19 31.53 -9.07
CA LEU A 91 39.39 32.73 -8.87
C LEU A 91 40.09 33.63 -7.85
N TRP A 92 40.32 34.89 -8.23
CA TRP A 92 40.75 35.96 -7.32
C TRP A 92 39.66 36.23 -6.27
N ALA A 93 40.04 36.21 -4.99
CA ALA A 93 39.18 36.54 -3.86
C ALA A 93 38.98 38.05 -3.74
N LEU A 94 37.72 38.51 -3.69
CA LEU A 94 37.35 39.84 -3.23
C LEU A 94 37.07 39.82 -1.72
N PRO A 95 37.40 40.89 -0.96
CA PRO A 95 37.15 40.95 0.47
C PRO A 95 35.63 41.11 0.78
N PRO A 96 35.15 40.60 1.93
CA PRO A 96 33.74 40.68 2.30
C PRO A 96 33.35 42.09 2.78
N PRO A 97 32.08 42.52 2.57
CA PRO A 97 31.59 43.80 3.08
C PRO A 97 31.33 43.75 4.60
N PRO A 98 31.34 44.92 5.29
CA PRO A 98 31.17 44.98 6.74
C PRO A 98 29.73 44.70 7.19
N LEU A 99 29.60 43.95 8.29
CA LEU A 99 28.33 43.59 8.92
C LEU A 99 27.77 44.76 9.74
N THR A 100 26.65 45.34 9.29
CA THR A 100 25.82 46.21 10.12
C THR A 100 24.69 45.41 10.78
N ARG A 101 24.62 45.41 12.11
CA ARG A 101 23.51 44.80 12.88
C ARG A 101 22.26 45.68 12.80
N PRO A 102 21.09 45.15 12.40
CA PRO A 102 19.83 45.87 12.58
C PRO A 102 19.41 45.81 14.06
N THR A 103 18.96 46.96 14.58
CA THR A 103 18.37 47.08 15.92
C THR A 103 16.90 46.68 15.84
N VAL A 104 16.51 45.57 16.47
CA VAL A 104 15.11 45.13 16.58
C VAL A 104 14.55 45.61 17.91
N GLN A 105 13.50 46.44 17.88
CA GLN A 105 12.76 46.86 19.07
C GLN A 105 11.95 45.68 19.64
N PRO A 106 11.83 45.55 20.98
CA PRO A 106 11.04 44.48 21.57
C PRO A 106 9.55 44.78 21.41
N THR A 107 8.89 44.11 20.47
CA THR A 107 7.43 43.99 20.47
C THR A 107 7.02 43.12 21.66
N SER A 108 6.06 43.60 22.44
CA SER A 108 5.52 42.93 23.62
C SER A 108 5.21 41.46 23.33
N CYS A 109 5.78 40.55 24.11
CA CYS A 109 5.44 39.14 24.08
C CYS A 109 3.96 38.98 24.42
N ARG A 110 3.11 38.88 23.40
CA ARG A 110 1.79 38.30 23.56
C ARG A 110 2.04 36.86 23.97
N ALA A 111 1.59 36.49 25.17
CA ALA A 111 1.69 35.12 25.66
C ALA A 111 1.16 34.19 24.56
N LEU A 112 2.03 33.29 24.11
CA LEU A 112 1.62 32.18 23.26
C LEU A 112 0.60 31.37 24.07
N PRO A 113 -0.53 30.96 23.49
CA PRO A 113 -1.44 30.07 24.19
C PRO A 113 -0.65 28.86 24.67
N THR A 114 -0.74 28.59 25.97
CA THR A 114 -0.19 27.38 26.59
C THR A 114 -0.71 26.17 25.83
N THR A 115 0.13 25.15 25.66
CA THR A 115 -0.10 23.89 24.94
C THR A 115 -1.37 23.10 25.32
N ALA A 116 -2.16 23.58 26.27
CA ALA A 116 -3.47 23.05 26.64
C ALA A 116 -4.62 23.53 25.71
N ASP A 117 -4.44 24.61 24.94
CA ASP A 117 -5.54 25.28 24.21
C ASP A 117 -5.59 24.96 22.69
N THR A 118 -4.90 23.91 22.25
CA THR A 118 -5.03 23.37 20.87
C THR A 118 -4.97 21.84 20.88
N LEU A 119 -5.75 21.22 21.77
CA LEU A 119 -6.20 19.84 21.61
C LEU A 119 -7.66 19.87 21.14
N ALA A 120 -7.92 20.55 20.01
CA ALA A 120 -9.08 20.16 19.23
C ALA A 120 -8.81 18.71 18.82
N ALA A 121 -9.48 17.76 19.47
CA ALA A 121 -9.40 16.36 19.10
C ALA A 121 -9.55 16.28 17.58
N VAL A 122 -8.56 15.69 16.90
CA VAL A 122 -8.57 15.58 15.44
C VAL A 122 -9.69 14.61 15.10
N ARG A 123 -10.89 15.15 14.90
CA ARG A 123 -12.07 14.37 14.54
C ARG A 123 -11.98 14.01 13.07
N VAL A 124 -12.28 12.76 12.74
CA VAL A 124 -12.27 12.24 11.36
C VAL A 124 -13.63 11.67 10.97
N GLY A 125 -13.94 11.73 9.68
CA GLY A 125 -15.20 11.28 9.09
C GLY A 125 -16.40 12.16 9.45
N THR A 126 -17.58 11.55 9.39
CA THR A 126 -18.86 12.17 9.74
C THR A 126 -19.66 11.24 10.66
N GLU A 127 -20.78 11.71 11.19
CA GLU A 127 -21.70 10.84 11.96
C GLU A 127 -22.33 9.75 11.07
N GLU A 128 -22.30 9.93 9.75
CA GLU A 128 -22.82 8.98 8.77
C GLU A 128 -21.79 7.97 8.28
N THR A 129 -20.49 8.25 8.43
CA THR A 129 -19.46 7.24 8.09
C THR A 129 -19.48 6.11 9.10
N ARG A 130 -19.02 4.92 8.66
CA ARG A 130 -18.95 3.72 9.49
C ARG A 130 -17.51 3.22 9.46
N LEU A 131 -16.98 2.91 10.63
CA LEU A 131 -15.67 2.28 10.77
C LEU A 131 -15.85 0.86 11.30
N VAL A 132 -15.36 -0.11 10.56
CA VAL A 132 -15.32 -1.52 10.95
C VAL A 132 -13.87 -1.94 11.10
N VAL A 133 -13.51 -2.43 12.29
CA VAL A 133 -12.19 -3.02 12.55
C VAL A 133 -12.37 -4.53 12.63
N LEU A 134 -11.74 -5.27 11.71
CA LEU A 134 -11.86 -6.72 11.60
C LEU A 134 -10.51 -7.39 11.86
N ARG A 135 -10.39 -8.03 13.01
CA ARG A 135 -9.17 -8.64 13.54
C ARG A 135 -9.25 -10.15 13.64
N GLY A 136 -8.10 -10.80 13.85
CA GLY A 136 -8.00 -12.26 14.02
C GLY A 136 -6.77 -12.87 13.33
N ASN A 137 -6.39 -14.08 13.75
CA ASN A 137 -5.21 -14.79 13.25
C ASN A 137 -5.22 -15.07 11.74
N SER A 138 -4.09 -15.49 11.17
CA SER A 138 -4.06 -15.95 9.78
C SER A 138 -5.13 -17.03 9.54
N ALA A 139 -5.70 -17.01 8.34
CA ALA A 139 -6.72 -17.95 7.87
C ALA A 139 -8.05 -17.94 8.66
N SER A 140 -8.30 -16.91 9.46
CA SER A 140 -9.58 -16.77 10.18
C SER A 140 -10.77 -16.31 9.33
N GLY A 141 -10.55 -15.92 8.07
CA GLY A 141 -11.61 -15.48 7.15
C GLY A 141 -11.83 -13.97 7.04
N LYS A 142 -10.98 -13.14 7.68
CA LYS A 142 -11.12 -11.66 7.66
C LYS A 142 -11.26 -11.08 6.27
N SER A 143 -10.34 -11.42 5.36
CA SER A 143 -10.35 -10.88 4.00
C SER A 143 -11.57 -11.35 3.21
N SER A 144 -12.09 -12.56 3.49
CA SER A 144 -13.34 -13.06 2.90
C SER A 144 -14.56 -12.30 3.42
N VAL A 145 -14.63 -12.02 4.73
CA VAL A 145 -15.69 -11.20 5.33
C VAL A 145 -15.63 -9.77 4.78
N ALA A 146 -14.44 -9.15 4.77
CA ALA A 146 -14.25 -7.80 4.22
C ALA A 146 -14.63 -7.71 2.73
N ALA A 147 -14.29 -8.72 1.93
CA ALA A 147 -14.73 -8.82 0.54
C ALA A 147 -16.25 -8.95 0.43
N GLY A 148 -16.88 -9.81 1.24
CA GLY A 148 -18.34 -9.98 1.27
C GLY A 148 -19.08 -8.72 1.71
N LEU A 149 -18.54 -7.95 2.67
CA LEU A 149 -19.06 -6.63 3.05
C LEU A 149 -19.05 -5.67 1.86
N ARG A 150 -17.93 -5.60 1.12
CA ARG A 150 -17.82 -4.71 -0.04
C ARG A 150 -18.68 -5.16 -1.22
N GLU A 151 -18.80 -6.47 -1.43
CA GLU A 151 -19.68 -7.02 -2.47
C GLU A 151 -21.15 -6.67 -2.19
N ARG A 152 -21.60 -6.81 -0.94
CA ARG A 152 -22.99 -6.50 -0.56
C ARG A 152 -23.29 -5.01 -0.49
N PHE A 153 -22.36 -4.20 0.01
CA PHE A 153 -22.56 -2.75 0.11
C PHE A 153 -22.37 -2.05 -1.23
N GLY A 154 -21.39 -2.48 -2.02
CA GLY A 154 -21.01 -1.86 -3.29
C GLY A 154 -20.03 -0.70 -3.13
N ARG A 155 -20.20 0.34 -3.95
CA ARG A 155 -19.37 1.55 -3.94
C ARG A 155 -19.53 2.31 -2.62
N GLY A 156 -18.48 3.05 -2.23
CA GLY A 156 -18.46 3.81 -0.98
C GLY A 156 -17.95 3.06 0.26
N LEU A 157 -17.54 1.79 0.13
CA LEU A 157 -16.84 1.04 1.19
C LEU A 157 -15.36 0.81 0.83
N ALA A 158 -14.46 1.50 1.52
CA ALA A 158 -13.02 1.33 1.39
C ALA A 158 -12.52 0.14 2.24
N LEU A 159 -11.69 -0.73 1.64
CA LEU A 159 -11.00 -1.80 2.37
C LEU A 159 -9.54 -1.40 2.60
N VAL A 160 -9.16 -1.27 3.86
CA VAL A 160 -7.81 -0.96 4.31
C VAL A 160 -7.20 -2.23 4.88
N SER A 161 -6.53 -2.99 4.02
CA SER A 161 -5.92 -4.28 4.36
C SER A 161 -4.49 -4.11 4.87
N GLN A 162 -4.20 -4.61 6.06
CA GLN A 162 -2.84 -4.65 6.63
C GLN A 162 -1.87 -5.36 5.69
N ASP A 163 -2.23 -6.54 5.18
CA ASP A 163 -1.33 -7.32 4.33
C ASP A 163 -1.06 -6.62 2.99
N ASN A 164 -2.05 -5.93 2.41
CA ASN A 164 -1.82 -5.13 1.21
C ASN A 164 -0.82 -4.00 1.47
N LEU A 165 -1.09 -3.16 2.46
CA LEU A 165 -0.25 -1.99 2.75
C LEU A 165 1.17 -2.40 3.20
N ARG A 166 1.27 -3.47 3.99
CA ARG A 166 2.56 -3.94 4.50
C ARG A 166 3.38 -4.72 3.47
N ARG A 167 2.77 -5.70 2.77
CA ARG A 167 3.52 -6.62 1.88
C ARG A 167 3.64 -6.09 0.46
N ILE A 168 2.60 -5.46 -0.07
CA ILE A 168 2.57 -5.02 -1.48
C ILE A 168 3.11 -3.60 -1.62
N VAL A 169 2.60 -2.67 -0.81
CA VAL A 169 2.96 -1.26 -0.92
C VAL A 169 4.33 -0.99 -0.28
N LEU A 170 4.54 -1.38 0.97
CA LEU A 170 5.76 -1.04 1.72
C LEU A 170 6.85 -2.13 1.71
N ARG A 171 6.48 -3.38 1.42
CA ARG A 171 7.37 -4.56 1.48
C ARG A 171 8.14 -4.69 2.80
N GLU A 172 7.44 -4.53 3.93
CA GLU A 172 8.07 -4.54 5.26
C GLU A 172 7.58 -5.68 6.18
N ARG A 173 8.30 -5.85 7.30
CA ARG A 173 7.98 -6.84 8.34
C ARG A 173 7.00 -6.27 9.35
N ASP A 174 6.12 -7.11 9.88
CA ASP A 174 5.19 -6.73 10.96
C ASP A 174 5.93 -6.67 12.29
N ARG A 175 6.04 -5.46 12.86
CA ARG A 175 6.70 -5.19 14.15
C ARG A 175 6.11 -3.92 14.76
N ARG A 176 6.22 -3.78 16.09
CA ARG A 176 5.91 -2.52 16.77
C ARG A 176 6.67 -1.35 16.11
N GLY A 177 5.96 -0.24 15.88
CA GLY A 177 6.53 0.97 15.27
C GLY A 177 6.92 0.84 13.79
N ALA A 178 6.44 -0.18 13.07
CA ALA A 178 6.59 -0.26 11.62
C ALA A 178 5.77 0.80 10.88
N ALA A 179 6.19 1.15 9.65
CA ALA A 179 5.60 2.27 8.91
C ALA A 179 4.16 1.98 8.44
N ASN A 180 3.80 0.70 8.26
CA ASN A 180 2.47 0.26 7.87
C ASN A 180 1.42 0.67 8.89
N ILE A 181 1.76 0.79 10.17
CA ILE A 181 0.82 1.19 11.22
C ILE A 181 0.31 2.61 10.94
N GLY A 182 1.23 3.54 10.67
CA GLY A 182 0.88 4.91 10.30
C GLY A 182 0.19 4.99 8.94
N LEU A 183 0.59 4.15 7.97
CA LEU A 183 -0.07 4.13 6.66
C LEU A 183 -1.51 3.60 6.72
N ILE A 184 -1.78 2.58 7.55
CA ILE A 184 -3.14 2.08 7.80
C ILE A 184 -4.00 3.20 8.40
N ASP A 185 -3.50 3.86 9.44
CA ASP A 185 -4.19 4.98 10.09
C ASP A 185 -4.52 6.11 9.10
N LEU A 186 -3.50 6.59 8.39
CA LEU A 186 -3.65 7.66 7.39
C LEU A 186 -4.67 7.30 6.31
N THR A 187 -4.59 6.08 5.78
CA THR A 187 -5.50 5.62 4.71
C THR A 187 -6.93 5.55 5.22
N ALA A 188 -7.15 5.03 6.43
CA ALA A 188 -8.47 4.96 7.03
C ALA A 188 -9.06 6.35 7.28
N ARG A 189 -8.29 7.25 7.91
CA ARG A 189 -8.72 8.64 8.17
C ARG A 189 -9.06 9.38 6.90
N TYR A 190 -8.17 9.32 5.90
CA TYR A 190 -8.40 9.96 4.62
C TYR A 190 -9.69 9.46 3.94
N ALA A 191 -9.93 8.14 3.95
CA ALA A 191 -11.15 7.58 3.38
C ALA A 191 -12.41 8.01 4.15
N LEU A 192 -12.36 8.01 5.49
CA LEU A 192 -13.46 8.50 6.33
C LEU A 192 -13.77 9.97 6.05
N ASP A 193 -12.76 10.84 5.99
CA ASP A 193 -12.93 12.26 5.70
C ASP A 193 -13.47 12.52 4.28
N ALA A 194 -13.12 11.65 3.32
CA ALA A 194 -13.70 11.66 1.98
C ALA A 194 -15.15 11.12 1.93
N GLY A 195 -15.71 10.69 3.06
CA GLY A 195 -17.08 10.20 3.19
C GLY A 195 -17.26 8.72 2.87
N PHE A 196 -16.19 7.93 2.79
CA PHE A 196 -16.30 6.48 2.65
C PHE A 196 -16.59 5.83 4.01
N HIS A 197 -17.32 4.72 3.97
CA HIS A 197 -17.26 3.74 5.04
C HIS A 197 -15.94 2.98 4.93
N VAL A 198 -15.36 2.57 6.05
CA VAL A 198 -14.04 1.95 6.07
C VAL A 198 -14.08 0.63 6.81
N VAL A 199 -13.53 -0.41 6.18
CA VAL A 199 -13.17 -1.66 6.85
C VAL A 199 -11.65 -1.72 6.95
N VAL A 200 -11.11 -1.63 8.17
CA VAL A 200 -9.71 -1.91 8.47
C VAL A 200 -9.61 -3.38 8.83
N GLU A 201 -8.85 -4.16 8.07
CA GLU A 201 -8.73 -5.61 8.28
C GLU A 201 -7.29 -6.09 8.33
N GLY A 202 -7.02 -7.06 9.19
CA GLY A 202 -5.73 -7.73 9.27
C GLY A 202 -5.54 -8.51 10.56
N ILE A 203 -4.36 -9.10 10.75
CA ILE A 203 -3.99 -9.71 12.04
C ILE A 203 -3.94 -8.62 13.11
N LEU A 204 -3.37 -7.48 12.74
CA LEU A 204 -3.37 -6.22 13.47
C LEU A 204 -3.03 -6.41 14.95
N TYR A 205 -1.97 -7.14 15.32
CA TYR A 205 -1.69 -7.51 16.72
C TYR A 205 -1.95 -6.37 17.70
N ALA A 206 -2.63 -6.65 18.82
CA ALA A 206 -2.99 -5.65 19.83
C ALA A 206 -1.75 -4.89 20.31
N ASP A 207 -0.64 -5.60 20.48
CA ASP A 207 0.66 -5.06 20.81
C ASP A 207 1.25 -4.09 19.76
N HIS A 208 0.98 -4.30 18.49
CA HIS A 208 1.57 -3.50 17.42
C HIS A 208 0.67 -2.34 17.02
N HIS A 209 -0.64 -2.60 16.94
CA HIS A 209 -1.63 -1.72 16.31
C HIS A 209 -2.64 -1.16 17.33
N GLY A 210 -2.66 -1.66 18.57
CA GLY A 210 -3.70 -1.33 19.56
C GLY A 210 -3.84 0.16 19.84
N ASP A 211 -2.72 0.86 20.06
CA ASP A 211 -2.74 2.31 20.30
C ASP A 211 -3.30 3.08 19.10
N MET A 212 -2.88 2.71 17.89
CA MET A 212 -3.35 3.31 16.65
C MET A 212 -4.85 3.07 16.45
N LEU A 213 -5.32 1.83 16.65
CA LEU A 213 -6.75 1.49 16.51
C LEU A 213 -7.60 2.19 17.57
N ALA A 214 -7.09 2.32 18.80
CA ALA A 214 -7.76 3.04 19.88
C ALA A 214 -7.89 4.53 19.54
N GLN A 215 -6.84 5.16 19.00
CA GLN A 215 -6.87 6.55 18.55
C GLN A 215 -7.82 6.74 17.37
N LEU A 216 -7.73 5.90 16.33
CA LEU A 216 -8.63 5.96 15.18
C LEU A 216 -10.10 5.84 15.60
N ARG A 217 -10.41 4.93 16.53
CA ARG A 217 -11.75 4.80 17.11
C ARG A 217 -12.18 6.04 17.89
N ALA A 218 -11.30 6.60 18.71
CA ALA A 218 -11.62 7.78 19.51
C ALA A 218 -11.85 9.03 18.64
N ASP A 219 -11.16 9.11 17.51
CA ASP A 219 -11.20 10.24 16.60
C ASP A 219 -12.37 10.15 15.60
N HIS A 220 -12.79 8.95 15.23
CA HIS A 220 -13.91 8.76 14.32
C HIS A 220 -15.23 9.28 14.91
N ARG A 221 -15.92 10.13 14.14
CA ARG A 221 -17.18 10.78 14.55
C ARG A 221 -18.39 9.85 14.48
N GLY A 222 -18.37 8.86 13.60
CA GLY A 222 -19.48 7.95 13.37
C GLY A 222 -19.40 6.64 14.18
N PRO A 223 -20.39 5.76 14.01
CA PRO A 223 -20.39 4.43 14.60
C PRO A 223 -19.13 3.64 14.22
N THR A 224 -18.48 3.08 15.25
CA THR A 224 -17.28 2.26 15.11
C THR A 224 -17.51 0.90 15.75
N HIS A 225 -17.25 -0.16 15.00
CA HIS A 225 -17.47 -1.54 15.44
C HIS A 225 -16.18 -2.36 15.30
N GLY A 226 -15.80 -3.03 16.38
CA GLY A 226 -14.69 -3.99 16.39
C GLY A 226 -15.19 -5.43 16.35
N TYR A 227 -14.55 -6.28 15.56
CA TYR A 227 -14.82 -7.71 15.48
C TYR A 227 -13.51 -8.50 15.52
N TYR A 228 -13.50 -9.59 16.28
CA TYR A 228 -12.39 -10.53 16.32
C TYR A 228 -12.87 -11.91 15.85
N LEU A 229 -12.33 -12.40 14.73
CA LEU A 229 -12.59 -13.75 14.24
C LEU A 229 -11.69 -14.73 14.99
N ASP A 230 -12.27 -15.42 15.97
CA ASP A 230 -11.58 -16.40 16.80
C ASP A 230 -11.63 -17.78 16.15
N VAL A 231 -10.49 -18.18 15.58
CA VAL A 231 -10.31 -19.47 14.93
C VAL A 231 -9.21 -20.25 15.66
N PRO A 232 -9.51 -21.47 16.15
CA PRO A 232 -8.52 -22.32 16.80
C PRO A 232 -7.35 -22.63 15.87
N PHE A 233 -6.14 -22.76 16.43
CA PHE A 233 -4.93 -23.00 15.64
C PHE A 233 -5.02 -24.20 14.69
N GLY A 234 -5.65 -25.30 15.13
CA GLY A 234 -5.85 -26.48 14.29
C GLY A 234 -6.66 -26.18 13.03
N GLU A 235 -7.73 -25.40 13.16
CA GLU A 235 -8.54 -24.94 12.03
C GLU A 235 -7.77 -23.95 11.14
N THR A 236 -6.94 -23.08 11.74
CA THR A 236 -6.04 -22.20 11.00
C THR A 236 -5.08 -23.00 10.11
N LEU A 237 -4.50 -24.11 10.58
CA LEU A 237 -3.63 -24.98 9.78
C LEU A 237 -4.38 -25.57 8.58
N THR A 238 -5.57 -26.14 8.82
CA THR A 238 -6.41 -26.72 7.78
C THR A 238 -6.76 -25.69 6.70
N ARG A 239 -7.19 -24.49 7.10
CA ARG A 239 -7.55 -23.41 6.17
C ARG A 239 -6.34 -22.78 5.48
N HIS A 240 -5.17 -22.76 6.13
CA HIS A 240 -3.96 -22.21 5.51
C HIS A 240 -3.43 -23.10 4.40
N ALA A 241 -3.55 -24.42 4.53
CA ALA A 241 -3.13 -25.38 3.52
C ALA A 241 -3.79 -25.17 2.15
N THR A 242 -4.95 -24.49 2.10
CA THR A 242 -5.65 -24.18 0.85
C THR A 242 -5.28 -22.81 0.27
N LYS A 243 -4.39 -22.04 0.91
CA LYS A 243 -4.01 -20.70 0.45
C LYS A 243 -2.88 -20.77 -0.58
N PRO A 244 -2.80 -19.81 -1.53
CA PRO A 244 -1.70 -19.73 -2.47
C PRO A 244 -0.30 -19.60 -1.83
N ILE A 245 -0.23 -19.08 -0.60
CA ILE A 245 1.01 -18.89 0.16
C ILE A 245 1.36 -20.09 1.07
N ALA A 246 0.67 -21.22 0.93
CA ALA A 246 0.88 -22.38 1.78
C ALA A 246 2.33 -22.90 1.71
N ASP A 247 2.95 -22.82 0.54
CA ASP A 247 4.34 -23.28 0.32
C ASP A 247 5.38 -22.30 0.88
N ASP A 248 5.04 -21.03 1.05
CA ASP A 248 5.93 -19.98 1.55
C ASP A 248 5.88 -19.83 3.08
N VAL A 249 4.83 -20.37 3.71
CA VAL A 249 4.56 -20.22 5.14
C VAL A 249 4.23 -21.57 5.74
N ASP A 250 5.16 -22.09 6.52
CA ASP A 250 5.03 -23.39 7.17
C ASP A 250 4.24 -23.32 8.50
N ALA A 251 3.96 -24.50 9.08
CA ALA A 251 3.24 -24.62 10.33
C ALA A 251 3.99 -24.02 11.55
N THR A 252 5.32 -23.95 11.49
CA THR A 252 6.15 -23.35 12.54
C THR A 252 5.99 -21.84 12.54
N GLN A 253 6.11 -21.22 11.36
CA GLN A 253 5.88 -19.79 11.18
C GLN A 253 4.44 -19.40 11.55
N LEU A 254 3.44 -20.21 11.15
CA LEU A 254 2.06 -19.98 11.59
C LEU A 254 1.91 -20.03 13.10
N ARG A 255 2.60 -20.96 13.77
CA ARG A 255 2.56 -21.08 15.23
C ARG A 255 3.20 -19.87 15.91
N ASP A 256 4.31 -19.37 15.38
CA ASP A 256 4.99 -18.17 15.89
C ASP A 256 4.12 -16.91 15.75
N TRP A 257 3.28 -16.86 14.72
CA TRP A 257 2.33 -15.77 14.50
C TRP A 257 1.01 -15.95 15.27
N TYR A 258 0.64 -17.19 15.60
CA TYR A 258 -0.64 -17.45 16.23
C TYR A 258 -0.69 -16.88 17.64
N ARG A 259 -1.70 -16.06 17.91
CA ARG A 259 -2.02 -15.59 19.26
C ARG A 259 -3.46 -15.91 19.59
N ALA A 260 -3.67 -16.82 20.54
CA ALA A 260 -5.01 -17.12 21.04
C ALA A 260 -5.60 -15.87 21.70
N HIS A 261 -6.81 -15.47 21.31
CA HIS A 261 -7.54 -14.35 21.90
C HIS A 261 -6.72 -13.05 22.03
N ASP A 262 -6.04 -12.65 20.96
CA ASP A 262 -5.37 -11.34 20.88
C ASP A 262 -6.43 -10.22 20.79
N LEU A 263 -7.17 -9.99 21.87
CA LEU A 263 -8.25 -9.01 21.94
C LEU A 263 -7.72 -7.63 22.35
N LEU A 264 -8.34 -6.59 21.82
CA LEU A 264 -8.10 -5.21 22.23
C LEU A 264 -8.63 -4.95 23.65
N PRO A 265 -7.96 -4.11 24.44
CA PRO A 265 -8.41 -3.77 25.79
C PRO A 265 -9.77 -3.06 25.76
N GLY A 266 -10.56 -3.24 26.82
CA GLY A 266 -11.84 -2.55 27.00
C GLY A 266 -13.06 -3.23 26.37
N CYS A 267 -12.95 -4.52 26.00
CA CYS A 267 -14.07 -5.32 25.46
C CYS A 267 -14.77 -4.65 24.27
N ILE A 268 -13.97 -4.01 23.40
CA ILE A 268 -14.47 -3.21 22.28
C ILE A 268 -14.74 -4.05 21.03
N GLU A 269 -14.43 -5.35 21.08
CA GLU A 269 -14.57 -6.28 19.98
C GLU A 269 -15.66 -7.30 20.27
N THR A 270 -16.50 -7.54 19.27
CA THR A 270 -17.39 -8.70 19.23
C THR A 270 -16.62 -9.90 18.73
N VAL A 271 -16.56 -10.97 19.52
CA VAL A 271 -15.92 -12.23 19.13
C VAL A 271 -16.85 -13.06 18.26
N ILE A 272 -16.35 -13.55 17.14
CA ILE A 272 -17.06 -14.42 16.19
C ILE A 272 -16.27 -15.72 16.07
N GLY A 273 -16.93 -16.84 16.41
CA GLY A 273 -16.31 -18.15 16.43
C GLY A 273 -16.11 -18.76 15.04
N ALA A 274 -15.23 -19.76 14.96
CA ALA A 274 -14.88 -20.46 13.73
C ALA A 274 -16.04 -21.19 13.04
N ASP A 275 -17.08 -21.51 13.81
CA ASP A 275 -18.32 -22.17 13.39
C ASP A 275 -19.31 -21.22 12.72
N SER A 276 -19.09 -19.90 12.85
CA SER A 276 -19.94 -18.88 12.22
C SER A 276 -19.76 -18.90 10.69
N PRO A 277 -20.82 -19.17 9.91
CA PRO A 277 -20.75 -19.14 8.45
C PRO A 277 -20.36 -17.76 7.92
N LEU A 278 -19.68 -17.72 6.78
CA LEU A 278 -19.24 -16.47 6.15
C LEU A 278 -20.41 -15.52 5.85
N ASN A 279 -21.47 -16.03 5.24
CA ASN A 279 -22.65 -15.24 4.88
C ASN A 279 -23.34 -14.67 6.14
N GLU A 280 -23.49 -15.47 7.18
CA GLU A 280 -24.08 -15.04 8.46
C GLU A 280 -23.21 -13.99 9.17
N THR A 281 -21.90 -14.17 9.15
CA THR A 281 -20.94 -13.20 9.69
C THR A 281 -21.06 -11.86 8.96
N VAL A 282 -21.11 -11.88 7.62
CA VAL A 282 -21.31 -10.68 6.80
C VAL A 282 -22.68 -10.05 7.08
N ASP A 283 -23.75 -10.84 7.12
CA ASP A 283 -25.10 -10.39 7.44
C ASP A 283 -25.18 -9.69 8.80
N ARG A 284 -24.55 -10.28 9.81
CA ARG A 284 -24.45 -9.72 11.14
C ARG A 284 -23.73 -8.37 11.12
N ILE A 285 -22.53 -8.30 10.56
CA ILE A 285 -21.76 -7.05 10.54
C ILE A 285 -22.49 -5.96 9.76
N MET A 286 -23.13 -6.28 8.63
CA MET A 286 -23.94 -5.32 7.87
C MET A 286 -25.10 -4.74 8.69
N LYS A 287 -25.77 -5.57 9.50
CA LYS A 287 -26.86 -5.14 10.39
C LYS A 287 -26.34 -4.33 11.58
N ASP A 288 -25.35 -4.84 12.29
CA ASP A 288 -24.79 -4.26 13.50
C ASP A 288 -24.22 -2.85 13.23
N THR A 289 -23.63 -2.64 12.05
CA THR A 289 -23.05 -1.35 11.62
C THR A 289 -24.07 -0.40 10.98
N GLY A 290 -25.30 -0.86 10.72
CA GLY A 290 -26.32 -0.11 10.00
C GLY A 290 -26.04 0.08 8.50
N LEU A 291 -25.01 -0.57 7.94
CA LEU A 291 -24.69 -0.49 6.51
C LEU A 291 -25.85 -0.97 5.61
N VAL A 292 -26.73 -1.85 6.12
CA VAL A 292 -27.95 -2.28 5.41
C VAL A 292 -28.95 -1.17 5.12
N HIS A 293 -28.93 -0.07 5.88
CA HIS A 293 -29.92 1.01 5.79
C HIS A 293 -29.40 2.27 5.10
N LEU A 294 -28.11 2.29 4.77
CA LEU A 294 -27.48 3.44 4.15
C LEU A 294 -27.63 3.37 2.63
N PRO A 295 -27.93 4.51 1.97
CA PRO A 295 -28.04 4.53 0.52
C PRO A 295 -26.68 4.23 -0.09
N ALA A 296 -26.65 3.40 -1.14
CA ALA A 296 -25.44 3.20 -1.93
C ALA A 296 -25.02 4.55 -2.54
N VAL A 297 -23.78 4.96 -2.26
CA VAL A 297 -23.21 6.19 -2.81
C VAL A 297 -22.50 5.84 -4.11
N ASP A 298 -23.08 6.24 -5.24
CA ASP A 298 -22.44 6.13 -6.54
C ASP A 298 -21.53 7.37 -6.74
N ARG A 299 -20.30 7.28 -6.23
CA ARG A 299 -19.22 8.25 -6.45
C ARG A 299 -18.02 7.57 -7.11
#